data_AF-A0A928JFK1-F1
#
_entry.id   AF-A0A928JFK1-F1
#
_cell.length_a   1.000
_cell.length_b   1.000
_cell.length_c   1.000
_cell.angle_alpha   90.00
_cell.angle_beta   90.00
_cell.angle_gamma   90.00
#
_symmetry.space_group_name_H-M   'P 1'
#
loop_
_entity.id
_entity.type
_entity.pdbx_description
1 polymer ?
#
loop_
_entity_poly.entity_id
_entity_poly.type
_entity_poly.pdbx_seq_one_letter_code
_entity_poly.pdbx_strand_id
1 'polypeptide(L)'
;MRYYSIEPYLYRQAFGEIYACNHPIYNSCTLYRIGEKGLAVIQQRFDSETKQTYWGEIDGWIANALYLEPKFHAYLRKRAGRPTEGLYPTATVRQAMWAARMKPLRKERWETVFDRQDI
;
A
#
# COMPACT_ATOMS: atom_id res chain seq x y z
N MET A 1 14.16 -18.38 12.84
CA MET A 1 13.01 -17.51 13.20
C MET A 1 12.79 -16.53 12.05
N ARG A 2 11.59 -16.47 11.45
CA ARG A 2 11.33 -15.62 10.26
C ARG A 2 11.02 -14.19 10.69
N TYR A 3 11.92 -13.25 10.37
CA TYR A 3 11.80 -11.82 10.73
C TYR A 3 10.89 -11.03 9.79
N TYR A 4 10.80 -11.44 8.52
CA TYR A 4 10.04 -10.72 7.48
C TYR A 4 8.73 -11.45 7.13
N SER A 5 7.79 -10.69 6.58
CA SER A 5 6.59 -11.23 5.95
C SER A 5 6.96 -11.99 4.66
N ILE A 6 6.27 -13.11 4.40
CA ILE A 6 6.55 -14.01 3.29
C ILE A 6 5.28 -14.17 2.48
N GLU A 7 5.44 -14.14 1.17
CA GLU A 7 4.36 -14.39 0.22
C GLU A 7 3.83 -15.83 0.33
N PRO A 8 2.50 -16.02 0.40
CA PRO A 8 1.88 -17.34 0.35
C PRO A 8 1.93 -17.92 -1.08
N TYR A 9 2.00 -19.25 -1.19
CA TYR A 9 2.05 -19.95 -2.49
C TYR A 9 0.81 -19.70 -3.37
N LEU A 10 -0.37 -19.53 -2.76
CA LEU A 10 -1.61 -19.17 -3.44
C LEU A 10 -2.34 -18.11 -2.63
N TYR A 11 -2.80 -17.07 -3.30
CA TYR A 11 -3.69 -16.07 -2.73
C TYR A 11 -4.72 -15.60 -3.75
N ARG A 12 -5.85 -15.11 -3.25
CA ARG A 12 -6.83 -14.36 -4.03
C ARG A 12 -7.07 -13.04 -3.31
N GLN A 13 -6.90 -11.93 -4.01
CA GLN A 13 -7.22 -10.63 -3.42
C GLN A 13 -8.72 -10.54 -3.15
N ALA A 14 -9.07 -10.34 -1.89
CA ALA A 14 -10.44 -10.17 -1.42
C ALA A 14 -10.67 -8.74 -0.91
N PHE A 15 -9.61 -8.07 -0.44
CA PHE A 15 -9.66 -6.73 0.12
C PHE A 15 -8.77 -5.76 -0.63
N GLY A 16 -9.21 -4.50 -0.64
CA GLY A 16 -8.60 -3.45 -1.45
C GLY A 16 -8.93 -3.64 -2.93
N GLU A 17 -9.30 -2.56 -3.61
CA GLU A 17 -9.56 -2.57 -5.04
C GLU A 17 -8.38 -1.96 -5.80
N ILE A 18 -8.13 -2.42 -7.01
CA ILE A 18 -7.18 -1.75 -7.91
C ILE A 18 -7.88 -0.50 -8.42
N TYR A 19 -7.32 0.66 -8.09
CA TYR A 19 -7.86 1.95 -8.49
C TYR A 19 -6.89 2.64 -9.44
N ALA A 20 -7.34 2.89 -10.67
CA ALA A 20 -6.62 3.68 -11.66
C ALA A 20 -6.86 5.17 -11.40
N CYS A 21 -5.79 5.95 -11.30
CA CYS A 21 -5.83 7.38 -11.02
C CYS A 21 -4.75 8.12 -11.81
N ASN A 22 -4.97 9.40 -12.08
CA ASN A 22 -4.01 10.22 -12.82
C ASN A 22 -3.06 10.97 -11.85
N HIS A 23 -2.35 10.25 -10.99
CA HIS A 23 -1.41 10.86 -10.05
C HIS A 23 -0.07 11.12 -10.78
N PRO A 24 0.62 12.26 -10.56
CA PRO A 24 1.84 12.62 -11.31
C PRO A 24 3.02 11.63 -11.13
N ILE A 25 2.94 10.72 -10.17
CA ILE A 25 3.99 9.74 -9.82
C ILE A 25 3.57 8.29 -10.10
N TYR A 26 2.27 8.00 -10.13
CA TYR A 26 1.76 6.63 -10.31
C TYR A 26 0.38 6.65 -10.95
N ASN A 27 0.05 5.59 -11.70
CA ASN A 27 -1.21 5.52 -12.44
C ASN A 27 -2.21 4.52 -11.83
N SER A 28 -1.74 3.68 -10.90
CA SER A 28 -2.54 2.66 -10.21
C SER A 28 -2.16 2.57 -8.73
N CYS A 29 -3.12 2.26 -7.88
CA CYS A 29 -2.89 1.98 -6.47
C CYS A 29 -3.90 0.97 -5.92
N THR A 30 -3.62 0.43 -4.73
CA THR A 30 -4.60 -0.38 -3.99
C THR A 30 -5.40 0.53 -3.07
N LEU A 31 -6.69 0.70 -3.36
CA LEU A 31 -7.56 1.60 -2.63
C LEU A 31 -8.37 0.85 -1.57
N TYR A 32 -8.34 1.35 -0.34
CA TYR A 32 -9.25 0.94 0.73
C TYR A 32 -10.31 2.02 0.94
N ARG A 33 -11.59 1.67 0.76
CA ARG A 33 -12.71 2.59 0.94
C ARG A 33 -13.44 2.38 2.27
N ILE A 34 -13.85 3.49 2.88
CA ILE A 34 -14.78 3.56 4.01
C ILE A 34 -15.82 4.62 3.65
N GLY A 35 -16.95 4.18 3.10
CA GLY A 35 -17.96 5.09 2.55
C GLY A 35 -17.39 5.95 1.43
N GLU A 36 -17.51 7.27 1.53
CA GLU A 36 -16.96 8.24 0.58
C GLU A 36 -15.46 8.52 0.76
N LYS A 37 -14.88 8.08 1.88
CA LYS A 37 -13.47 8.28 2.18
C LYS A 37 -12.66 7.07 1.74
N GLY A 38 -11.41 7.27 1.39
CA GLY A 38 -10.50 6.18 1.06
C GLY A 38 -9.05 6.50 1.35
N LEU A 39 -8.22 5.47 1.29
CA LEU A 39 -6.77 5.54 1.42
C LEU A 39 -6.14 4.72 0.31
N ALA A 40 -5.35 5.38 -0.54
CA ALA A 40 -4.53 4.74 -1.56
C ALA A 40 -3.27 4.18 -0.90
N VAL A 41 -3.04 2.88 -1.04
CA VAL A 41 -1.82 2.23 -0.60
C VAL A 41 -1.00 1.82 -1.81
N ILE A 42 0.27 2.26 -1.83
CA ILE A 42 1.20 2.04 -2.92
C ILE A 42 2.46 1.33 -2.47
N GLN A 43 3.11 0.65 -3.40
CA GLN A 43 4.42 0.04 -3.21
C GLN A 43 5.31 0.37 -4.41
N GLN A 44 6.59 0.62 -4.14
CA GLN A 44 7.57 0.77 -5.19
C GLN A 44 7.98 -0.61 -5.70
N ARG A 45 8.04 -0.74 -7.02
CA ARG A 45 8.48 -1.93 -7.72
C ARG A 45 9.68 -1.60 -8.60
N PHE A 46 10.46 -2.62 -8.90
CA PHE A 46 11.60 -2.55 -9.81
C PHE A 46 11.38 -3.49 -10.98
N ASP A 47 11.45 -2.94 -12.18
CA ASP A 47 11.43 -3.71 -13.41
C ASP A 47 12.86 -4.12 -13.79
N SER A 48 13.10 -5.43 -13.80
CA SER A 48 14.41 -5.99 -14.13
C SER A 48 14.81 -5.84 -15.59
N GLU A 49 13.85 -5.67 -16.51
CA GLU A 49 14.13 -5.53 -17.94
C GLU A 49 14.54 -4.10 -18.25
N THR A 50 13.69 -3.12 -17.89
CA THR A 50 13.94 -1.70 -18.16
C THR A 50 14.88 -1.04 -17.15
N LYS A 51 15.18 -1.72 -16.02
CA LYS A 51 15.96 -1.20 -14.88
C LYS A 51 15.33 0.04 -14.23
N GLN A 52 14.02 0.24 -14.40
CA GLN A 52 13.30 1.38 -13.84
C GLN A 52 12.57 0.99 -12.56
N THR A 53 12.37 1.98 -11.68
CA THR A 53 11.47 1.84 -10.54
C THR A 53 10.20 2.64 -10.76
N TYR A 54 9.06 2.09 -10.37
CA TYR A 54 7.78 2.77 -10.43
C TYR A 54 6.97 2.50 -9.17
N TRP A 55 6.00 3.37 -8.89
CA TRP A 55 5.03 3.18 -7.81
C TRP A 55 3.74 2.61 -8.38
N GLY A 56 3.14 1.65 -7.69
CA GLY A 56 1.90 1.02 -8.13
C GLY A 56 1.15 0.35 -6.99
N GLU A 57 0.20 -0.52 -7.35
CA GLU A 57 -0.54 -1.36 -6.43
C GLU A 57 0.36 -2.31 -5.62
N ILE A 58 -0.14 -2.73 -4.46
CA ILE A 58 0.53 -3.72 -3.61
C ILE A 58 0.11 -5.13 -4.00
N ASP A 59 0.89 -6.13 -3.60
CA ASP A 59 0.53 -7.53 -3.83
C ASP A 59 -0.78 -7.88 -3.10
N GLY A 60 -1.66 -8.64 -3.76
CA GLY A 60 -3.00 -8.91 -3.23
C GLY A 60 -2.99 -9.67 -1.89
N TRP A 61 -1.96 -10.47 -1.61
CA TRP A 61 -1.80 -11.11 -0.31
C TRP A 61 -1.46 -10.11 0.80
N ILE A 62 -0.67 -9.07 0.50
CA ILE A 62 -0.38 -7.97 1.44
C ILE A 62 -1.65 -7.16 1.66
N ALA A 63 -2.43 -6.94 0.60
CA ALA A 63 -3.67 -6.20 0.71
C ALA A 63 -4.66 -6.88 1.67
N ASN A 64 -4.82 -8.20 1.52
CA ASN A 64 -5.63 -8.99 2.44
C ASN A 64 -5.07 -8.96 3.86
N ALA A 65 -3.76 -9.18 4.02
CA ALA A 65 -3.13 -9.23 5.33
C ALA A 65 -3.26 -7.89 6.07
N LEU A 66 -3.08 -6.76 5.38
CA LEU A 66 -3.30 -5.43 5.94
C LEU A 66 -4.74 -5.24 6.40
N TYR A 67 -5.72 -5.56 5.55
CA TYR A 67 -7.12 -5.34 5.89
C TYR A 67 -7.56 -6.16 7.10
N LEU A 68 -7.04 -7.38 7.27
CA LEU A 68 -7.39 -8.24 8.40
C LEU A 68 -6.79 -7.77 9.74
N GLU A 69 -5.82 -6.85 9.72
CA GLU A 69 -5.19 -6.35 10.94
C GLU A 69 -6.03 -5.24 11.62
N PRO A 70 -6.48 -5.42 12.87
CA PRO A 70 -7.32 -4.42 13.56
C PRO A 70 -6.69 -3.03 13.66
N LYS A 71 -5.37 -2.98 13.81
CA LYS A 71 -4.61 -1.72 13.90
C LYS A 71 -4.56 -0.98 12.58
N PHE A 72 -4.58 -1.71 11.46
CA PHE A 72 -4.68 -1.10 10.15
C PHE A 72 -6.03 -0.40 9.97
N HIS A 73 -7.15 -0.95 10.47
CA HIS A 73 -8.43 -0.25 10.42
C HIS A 73 -8.43 1.08 11.18
N ALA A 74 -7.76 1.15 12.32
CA ALA A 74 -7.60 2.41 13.06
C ALA A 74 -6.77 3.43 12.25
N TYR A 75 -5.67 2.98 11.65
CA TYR A 75 -4.86 3.79 10.75
C TYR A 75 -5.66 4.28 9.52
N LEU A 76 -6.42 3.37 8.89
CA LEU A 76 -7.27 3.65 7.75
C LEU A 76 -8.32 4.71 8.10
N ARG A 77 -9.03 4.58 9.23
CA ARG A 77 -10.02 5.59 9.66
C ARG A 77 -9.40 6.96 9.95
N LYS A 78 -8.17 6.99 10.47
CA LYS A 78 -7.44 8.24 10.75
C LYS A 78 -6.96 8.93 9.47
N ARG A 79 -6.52 8.16 8.48
CA ARG A 79 -5.88 8.67 7.25
C ARG A 79 -6.80 8.78 6.06
N ALA A 80 -7.90 8.03 6.03
CA ALA A 80 -8.83 8.04 4.92
C ALA A 80 -9.46 9.43 4.77
N GLY A 81 -9.43 9.93 3.54
CA GLY A 81 -9.96 11.24 3.17
C GLY A 81 -10.88 11.12 1.96
N ARG A 82 -11.63 12.18 1.70
CA ARG A 82 -12.37 12.30 0.44
C ARG A 82 -11.36 12.49 -0.71
N PRO A 83 -11.67 11.98 -1.91
CA PRO A 83 -10.81 12.21 -3.05
C PRO A 83 -10.84 13.69 -3.46
N THR A 84 -9.68 14.24 -3.78
CA THR A 84 -9.53 15.55 -4.40
C THR A 84 -9.08 15.32 -5.84
N GLU A 85 -9.87 15.75 -6.83
CA GLU A 85 -9.57 15.52 -8.26
C GLU A 85 -9.39 14.03 -8.60
N GLY A 86 -10.12 13.14 -7.91
CA GLY A 86 -10.00 11.69 -8.07
C GLY A 86 -8.77 11.08 -7.37
N LEU A 87 -7.99 11.87 -6.62
CA LEU A 87 -6.84 11.40 -5.85
C LEU A 87 -7.22 11.24 -4.38
N TYR A 88 -7.09 10.02 -3.87
CA TYR A 88 -7.22 9.74 -2.44
C TYR A 88 -5.90 10.03 -1.72
N PRO A 89 -5.93 10.30 -0.39
CA PRO A 89 -4.73 10.34 0.41
C PRO A 89 -3.89 9.07 0.21
N THR A 90 -2.57 9.24 0.13
CA THR A 90 -1.65 8.16 -0.25
C THR A 90 -0.77 7.77 0.92
N ALA A 91 -0.59 6.46 1.11
CA ALA A 91 0.35 5.89 2.06
C ALA A 91 1.16 4.77 1.40
N THR A 92 2.41 4.61 1.82
CA THR A 92 3.20 3.45 1.39
C THR A 92 2.81 2.20 2.17
N VAL A 93 2.97 1.03 1.54
CA VAL A 93 2.75 -0.26 2.20
C VAL A 93 3.54 -0.38 3.52
N ARG A 94 4.76 0.17 3.56
CA ARG A 94 5.60 0.16 4.77
C ARG A 94 5.03 1.01 5.90
N GLN A 95 4.53 2.20 5.59
CA GLN A 95 3.87 3.06 6.60
C GLN A 95 2.62 2.38 7.14
N ALA A 96 1.82 1.76 6.27
CA ALA A 96 0.64 0.99 6.66
C ALA A 96 1.00 -0.21 7.56
N MET A 97 1.99 -1.01 7.18
CA MET A 97 2.46 -2.16 7.96
C MET A 97 3.05 -1.74 9.31
N TRP A 98 3.80 -0.63 9.35
CA TRP A 98 4.34 -0.08 10.59
C TRP A 98 3.23 0.35 11.54
N ALA A 99 2.25 1.12 11.04
CA ALA A 99 1.09 1.54 11.83
C ALA A 99 0.27 0.34 12.33
N ALA A 100 0.17 -0.73 11.52
CA ALA A 100 -0.47 -1.98 11.89
C ALA A 100 0.36 -2.85 12.86
N ARG A 101 1.63 -2.50 13.13
CA ARG A 101 2.62 -3.31 13.87
C ARG A 101 2.84 -4.70 13.27
N MET A 102 2.77 -4.80 11.95
CA MET A 102 3.06 -6.03 11.21
C MET A 102 4.57 -6.24 11.04
N LYS A 103 4.98 -7.47 10.75
CA LYS A 103 6.36 -7.75 10.31
C LYS A 103 6.61 -7.05 8.98
N PRO A 104 7.69 -6.26 8.84
CA PRO A 104 7.94 -5.51 7.62
C PRO A 104 8.26 -6.46 6.45
N LEU A 105 8.10 -5.94 5.24
CA LEU A 105 8.69 -6.53 4.04
C LEU A 105 10.21 -6.33 4.07
N ARG A 106 10.95 -7.22 3.43
CA ARG A 106 12.39 -7.01 3.21
C ARG A 106 12.58 -5.71 2.43
N LYS A 107 13.52 -4.87 2.86
CA LYS A 107 13.83 -3.60 2.17
C LYS A 107 14.86 -3.85 1.08
N GLU A 108 14.51 -3.48 -0.14
CA GLU A 108 15.43 -3.52 -1.26
C GLU A 108 16.25 -2.23 -1.38
N ARG A 109 17.44 -2.32 -2.00
CA ARG A 109 18.39 -1.20 -2.10
C ARG A 109 17.89 -0.06 -2.99
N TRP A 110 17.02 -0.38 -3.94
CA TRP A 110 16.44 0.57 -4.89
C TRP A 110 15.19 1.28 -4.35
N GLU A 111 14.70 0.89 -3.18
CA GLU A 111 13.52 1.53 -2.59
C GLU A 111 13.82 2.95 -2.07
N THR A 112 12.98 3.90 -2.49
CA THR A 112 13.00 5.30 -2.11
C THR A 112 11.84 5.61 -1.15
N VAL A 113 11.87 6.81 -0.56
CA VAL A 113 10.82 7.30 0.34
C VAL A 113 9.83 8.11 -0.49
N PHE A 114 8.55 7.75 -0.42
CA PHE A 114 7.49 8.49 -1.11
C PHE A 114 7.14 9.81 -0.41
N ASP A 115 6.80 9.73 0.88
CA ASP A 115 6.42 10.88 1.70
C ASP A 115 6.89 10.69 3.15
N ARG A 116 7.27 11.78 3.82
CA ARG A 116 7.72 11.83 5.22
C ARG A 116 6.63 12.38 6.15
N GLN A 117 5.39 11.94 5.98
CA GLN A 117 4.34 12.27 6.95
C GLN A 117 4.63 11.59 8.30
N ASP A 118 4.51 12.36 9.39
CA ASP A 118 4.59 11.83 10.76
C ASP A 118 3.53 10.76 10.98
N ILE A 119 3.92 9.56 11.40
CA ILE A 119 3.07 8.37 11.53
C ILE A 119 2.43 8.28 12.91
#